data_AF-A0ABD1VEJ4-F1
#
_entry.id   AF-A0ABD1VEJ4-F1
#
_cell.length_a   1.000
_cell.length_b   1.000
_cell.length_c   1.000
_cell.angle_alpha   90.00
_cell.angle_beta   90.00
_cell.angle_gamma   90.00
#
_symmetry.space_group_name_H-M   'P 1'
#
loop_
_entity.id
_entity.type
_entity.pdbx_description
1 polymer ?
#
loop_
_entity_poly.entity_id
_entity_poly.type
_entity_poly.pdbx_seq_one_letter_code
_entity_poly.pdbx_strand_id
1 'polypeptide(L)'
;MFSLSRNSNPKTLILWSSLQFTFSISSLKVVWRKDQSLDQAIQNDKQWRLCARVVREVLNEPCQVIPLRYLEKHRERLRLPIKIQTFLARNPGLFETYMDRIKPKSDPVRFVRASDRLNQFLEEEKKIYSENEPLIVSKLCKLLMMAKDRVVSADKLVDVKREFKFPNDLLVNLVPKYPEYFRLYGTPGEGKSYLELVSWNDNFGKSVIEKRAEEESRLMGIRQEKKQQVQDYPDANQKSE
;
A
#
# COMPACT_ATOMS: atom_id res chain seq x y z
N MET A 1 -71.40 -31.26 -26.64
CA MET A 1 -70.76 -30.01 -27.11
C MET A 1 -69.65 -29.64 -26.15
N PHE A 2 -68.55 -29.13 -26.70
CA PHE A 2 -67.33 -28.58 -26.05
C PHE A 2 -66.40 -29.59 -25.36
N SER A 3 -65.06 -29.52 -25.44
CA SER A 3 -64.02 -29.12 -26.41
C SER A 3 -62.68 -29.35 -25.69
N LEU A 4 -61.60 -29.65 -26.44
CA LEU A 4 -60.23 -29.78 -25.93
C LEU A 4 -59.68 -28.47 -25.32
N SER A 5 -58.77 -28.58 -24.35
CA SER A 5 -57.34 -28.17 -24.47
C SER A 5 -56.73 -27.58 -23.19
N ARG A 6 -55.42 -27.81 -23.05
CA ARG A 6 -54.47 -27.35 -22.02
C ARG A 6 -54.47 -25.82 -21.89
N ASN A 7 -54.23 -25.27 -20.69
CA ASN A 7 -52.98 -24.56 -20.31
C ASN A 7 -53.10 -23.81 -18.95
N SER A 8 -51.94 -23.68 -18.30
CA SER A 8 -51.47 -22.57 -17.43
C SER A 8 -52.13 -22.26 -16.07
N ASN A 9 -51.37 -22.61 -15.00
CA ASN A 9 -50.95 -21.83 -13.81
C ASN A 9 -51.96 -20.92 -13.05
N PRO A 10 -51.86 -20.77 -11.70
CA PRO A 10 -50.91 -19.76 -11.20
C PRO A 10 -50.31 -19.99 -9.79
N LYS A 11 -49.33 -19.13 -9.48
CA LYS A 11 -48.78 -18.75 -8.16
C LYS A 11 -47.47 -19.43 -7.75
N THR A 12 -46.45 -19.03 -8.48
CA THR A 12 -45.08 -18.77 -8.02
C THR A 12 -45.08 -17.88 -6.75
N LEU A 13 -44.90 -18.47 -5.57
CA LEU A 13 -44.38 -17.74 -4.41
C LEU A 13 -42.86 -17.91 -4.40
N ILE A 14 -42.25 -16.95 -5.07
CA ILE A 14 -40.83 -16.75 -5.19
C ILE A 14 -40.30 -16.34 -3.82
N LEU A 15 -39.79 -17.30 -3.06
CA LEU A 15 -38.98 -17.05 -1.87
C LEU A 15 -37.61 -16.56 -2.35
N TRP A 16 -37.47 -15.26 -2.62
CA TRP A 16 -36.14 -14.66 -2.73
C TRP A 16 -35.57 -14.52 -1.32
N SER A 17 -35.13 -15.67 -0.77
CA SER A 17 -34.10 -15.64 0.25
C SER A 17 -32.87 -15.03 -0.43
N SER A 18 -32.65 -13.75 -0.14
CA SER A 18 -31.37 -13.07 -0.21
C SER A 18 -30.24 -14.07 0.06
N LEU A 19 -29.64 -14.59 -1.02
CA LEU A 19 -28.36 -15.28 -0.94
C LEU A 19 -27.33 -14.18 -0.68
N GLN A 20 -27.29 -13.70 0.56
CA GLN A 20 -26.11 -13.03 1.11
C GLN A 20 -25.04 -14.11 1.12
N PHE A 21 -24.40 -14.29 -0.02
CA PHE A 21 -23.20 -15.09 -0.15
C PHE A 21 -22.07 -14.28 0.49
N THR A 22 -22.14 -14.11 1.81
CA THR A 22 -20.98 -13.73 2.62
C THR A 22 -20.10 -14.97 2.68
N PHE A 23 -19.44 -15.29 1.57
CA PHE A 23 -18.31 -16.21 1.63
C PHE A 23 -17.21 -15.46 2.35
N SER A 24 -17.12 -15.71 3.66
CA SER A 24 -15.92 -15.42 4.41
C SER A 24 -14.77 -16.14 3.72
N ILE A 25 -13.88 -15.36 3.09
CA ILE A 25 -12.68 -15.84 2.37
C ILE A 25 -11.78 -16.71 3.28
N SER A 26 -12.01 -16.66 4.59
CA SER A 26 -11.18 -17.27 5.64
C SER A 26 -11.20 -18.80 5.74
N SER A 27 -11.98 -19.54 4.94
CA SER A 27 -12.06 -21.01 5.04
C SER A 27 -11.70 -21.80 3.78
N LEU A 28 -11.23 -21.13 2.73
CA LEU A 28 -10.64 -21.85 1.59
C LEU A 28 -9.36 -22.54 2.09
N LYS A 29 -9.39 -23.88 2.20
CA LYS A 29 -8.22 -24.69 2.48
C LYS A 29 -7.22 -24.47 1.35
N VAL A 30 -6.30 -23.52 1.54
CA VAL A 30 -5.23 -23.23 0.60
C VAL A 30 -4.38 -24.48 0.51
N VAL A 31 -4.51 -25.21 -0.60
CA VAL A 31 -3.64 -26.33 -0.91
C VAL A 31 -2.27 -25.72 -1.19
N TRP A 32 -1.37 -25.78 -0.22
CA TRP A 32 0.01 -25.34 -0.37
C TRP A 32 0.67 -26.16 -1.48
N ARG A 33 0.78 -25.57 -2.67
CA ARG A 33 1.57 -26.11 -3.77
C ARG A 33 2.98 -25.54 -3.61
N LYS A 34 3.96 -26.43 -3.54
CA LYS A 34 5.36 -26.04 -3.52
C LYS A 34 5.70 -25.48 -4.89
N ASP A 35 5.97 -24.18 -4.95
CA ASP A 35 6.48 -23.52 -6.15
C ASP A 35 7.96 -23.19 -5.90
N GLN A 36 8.84 -23.95 -6.54
CA GLN A 36 10.28 -23.80 -6.37
C GLN A 36 10.78 -22.43 -6.84
N SER A 37 10.16 -21.85 -7.87
CA SER A 37 10.55 -20.54 -8.39
C SER A 37 10.20 -19.43 -7.40
N LEU A 38 9.01 -19.51 -6.80
CA LEU A 38 8.56 -18.59 -5.76
C LEU A 38 9.39 -18.75 -4.48
N ASP A 39 9.67 -19.98 -4.07
CA ASP A 39 10.49 -20.29 -2.89
C ASP A 39 11.91 -19.71 -3.04
N GLN A 40 12.52 -19.84 -4.23
CA GLN A 40 13.82 -19.25 -4.54
C GLN A 40 13.78 -17.72 -4.51
N ALA A 41 12.75 -17.10 -5.11
CA ALA A 41 12.58 -15.65 -5.07
C ALA A 41 12.44 -15.12 -3.63
N ILE A 42 11.67 -15.82 -2.78
CA ILE A 42 11.53 -15.50 -1.36
C ILE A 42 12.87 -15.61 -0.65
N GLN A 43 13.64 -16.68 -0.92
CA GLN A 43 14.96 -16.86 -0.31
C GLN A 43 15.94 -15.76 -0.71
N ASN A 44 15.93 -15.36 -1.99
CA ASN A 44 16.75 -14.26 -2.51
C ASN A 44 16.33 -12.90 -1.92
N ASP A 45 15.05 -12.69 -1.62
CA ASP A 45 14.57 -11.44 -1.02
C ASP A 45 14.94 -11.31 0.47
N LYS A 46 15.19 -12.43 1.18
CA LYS A 46 15.56 -12.39 2.62
C LYS A 46 16.84 -11.61 2.88
N GLN A 47 17.87 -11.76 2.02
CA GLN A 47 19.12 -10.99 2.16
C GLN A 47 18.88 -9.49 1.97
N TRP A 48 18.07 -9.10 0.99
CA TRP A 48 17.77 -7.70 0.73
C TRP A 48 16.91 -7.08 1.83
N ARG A 49 15.97 -7.84 2.41
CA ARG A 49 15.23 -7.43 3.62
C ARG A 49 16.13 -7.26 4.83
N LEU A 50 17.21 -8.05 4.97
CA LEU A 50 18.21 -7.83 6.02
C LEU A 50 18.97 -6.53 5.77
N CYS A 51 19.47 -6.31 4.54
CA CYS A 51 20.17 -5.08 4.17
C CYS A 51 19.31 -3.84 4.39
N ALA A 52 18.05 -3.85 3.92
CA ALA A 52 17.12 -2.75 4.09
C ALA A 52 16.83 -2.42 5.57
N ARG A 53 16.82 -3.43 6.46
CA ARG A 53 16.67 -3.21 7.91
C ARG A 53 17.86 -2.48 8.51
N VAL A 54 19.09 -2.90 8.16
CA VAL A 54 20.31 -2.25 8.67
C VAL A 54 20.45 -0.85 8.09
N VAL A 55 20.16 -0.66 6.79
CA VAL A 55 20.15 0.67 6.15
C VAL A 55 19.18 1.59 6.88
N ARG A 56 17.94 1.14 7.11
CA ARG A 56 16.94 1.93 7.84
C ARG A 56 17.40 2.29 9.24
N GLU A 57 18.03 1.38 9.95
CA GLU A 57 18.56 1.62 11.29
C GLU A 57 19.60 2.75 11.29
N VAL A 58 20.53 2.75 10.33
CA VAL A 58 21.54 3.82 10.19
C VAL A 58 20.91 5.15 9.77
N LEU A 59 19.96 5.13 8.83
CA LEU A 59 19.30 6.33 8.33
C LEU A 59 18.36 6.99 9.34
N ASN A 60 17.86 6.23 10.31
CA ASN A 60 16.99 6.73 11.37
C ASN A 60 17.77 7.48 12.48
N GLU A 61 19.08 7.31 12.56
CA GLU A 61 19.92 8.02 13.53
C GLU A 61 20.10 9.49 13.11
N PRO A 62 20.23 10.42 14.08
CA PRO A 62 20.52 11.81 13.78
C PRO A 62 21.82 11.91 12.99
N CYS A 63 21.83 12.76 11.97
CA CYS A 63 22.94 12.90 11.01
C CYS A 63 23.25 11.64 10.20
N GLN A 64 22.40 10.59 10.22
CA GLN A 64 22.57 9.34 9.47
C GLN A 64 23.88 8.61 9.75
N VAL A 65 24.36 8.72 11.00
CA VAL A 65 25.65 8.24 11.47
C VAL A 65 25.46 7.51 12.79
N ILE A 66 26.02 6.31 12.92
CA ILE A 66 25.93 5.52 14.16
C ILE A 66 27.30 4.96 14.57
N PRO A 67 27.71 5.09 15.85
CA PRO A 67 28.85 4.34 16.37
C PRO A 67 28.62 2.83 16.25
N LEU A 68 29.64 2.10 15.78
CA LEU A 68 29.56 0.66 15.54
C LEU A 68 29.07 -0.12 16.77
N ARG A 69 29.50 0.28 17.97
CA ARG A 69 29.10 -0.34 19.24
C ARG A 69 27.59 -0.28 19.51
N TYR A 70 26.89 0.76 19.05
CA TYR A 70 25.43 0.86 19.22
C TYR A 70 24.73 -0.01 18.17
N LEU A 71 25.24 -0.01 16.94
CA LEU A 71 24.74 -0.92 15.90
C LEU A 71 24.90 -2.40 16.30
N GLU A 72 26.00 -2.75 16.98
CA GLU A 72 26.23 -4.08 17.54
C GLU A 72 25.22 -4.45 18.63
N LYS A 73 24.82 -3.50 19.50
CA LYS A 73 23.73 -3.71 20.47
C LYS A 73 22.38 -3.92 19.77
N HIS A 74 22.16 -3.29 18.62
CA HIS A 74 20.91 -3.44 17.85
C HIS A 74 20.86 -4.74 17.04
N ARG A 75 21.94 -5.54 17.00
CA ARG A 75 22.04 -6.78 16.22
C ARG A 75 20.88 -7.76 16.46
N GLU A 76 20.49 -7.95 17.72
CA GLU A 76 19.40 -8.87 18.10
C GLU A 76 18.04 -8.37 17.61
N ARG A 77 17.74 -7.07 17.82
CA ARG A 77 16.54 -6.41 17.30
C ARG A 77 16.46 -6.47 15.78
N LEU A 78 17.60 -6.33 15.09
CA LEU A 78 17.70 -6.45 13.63
C LEU A 78 17.58 -7.90 13.13
N ARG A 79 17.62 -8.89 14.03
CA ARG A 79 17.62 -10.33 13.73
C ARG A 79 18.72 -10.69 12.74
N LEU A 80 19.91 -10.13 12.94
CA LEU A 80 21.04 -10.34 12.05
C LEU A 80 21.81 -11.63 12.46
N PRO A 81 21.90 -12.65 11.59
CA PRO A 81 22.52 -13.92 11.96
C PRO A 81 24.04 -13.80 12.16
N ILE A 82 24.69 -12.88 11.44
CA ILE A 82 26.14 -12.66 11.46
C ILE A 82 26.53 -11.46 12.34
N LYS A 83 27.82 -11.34 12.70
CA LYS A 83 28.35 -10.16 13.38
C LYS A 83 28.24 -8.92 12.48
N ILE A 84 28.04 -7.74 13.07
CA ILE A 84 27.90 -6.48 12.31
C ILE A 84 29.14 -6.21 11.46
N GLN A 85 30.35 -6.41 11.99
CA GLN A 85 31.59 -6.21 11.25
C GLN A 85 31.67 -7.09 9.99
N THR A 86 31.27 -8.36 10.10
CA THR A 86 31.20 -9.28 8.95
C THR A 86 30.13 -8.85 7.95
N PHE A 87 29.00 -8.34 8.44
CA PHE A 87 27.93 -7.81 7.59
C PHE A 87 28.39 -6.58 6.79
N LEU A 88 29.09 -5.64 7.43
CA LEU A 88 29.64 -4.46 6.77
C LEU A 88 30.69 -4.86 5.71
N ALA A 89 31.58 -5.79 6.04
CA ALA A 89 32.57 -6.29 5.09
C ALA A 89 31.96 -6.97 3.85
N ARG A 90 30.79 -7.61 4.00
CA ARG A 90 30.04 -8.22 2.87
C ARG A 90 29.26 -7.20 2.03
N ASN A 91 29.01 -6.00 2.56
CA ASN A 91 28.19 -4.97 1.92
C ASN A 91 28.92 -3.62 1.84
N PRO A 92 30.13 -3.55 1.22
CA PRO A 92 30.91 -2.32 1.17
C PRO A 92 30.22 -1.20 0.36
N GLY A 93 29.31 -1.57 -0.54
CA GLY A 93 28.54 -0.60 -1.33
C GLY A 93 27.44 0.12 -0.54
N LEU A 94 27.04 -0.37 0.63
CA LEU A 94 25.96 0.21 1.42
C LEU A 94 26.45 1.14 2.53
N PHE A 95 27.63 0.84 3.11
CA PHE A 95 28.11 1.51 4.30
C PHE A 95 29.57 1.87 4.17
N GLU A 96 29.92 3.01 4.76
CA GLU A 96 31.29 3.44 4.97
C GLU A 96 31.59 3.47 6.47
N THR A 97 32.81 3.10 6.85
CA THR A 97 33.26 3.19 8.24
C THR A 97 34.44 4.11 8.37
N TYR A 98 34.41 5.00 9.37
CA TYR A 98 35.49 5.93 9.69
C TYR A 98 35.72 5.98 11.20
N MET A 99 36.86 6.54 11.62
CA MET A 99 37.20 6.71 13.03
C MET A 99 36.98 8.16 13.43
N ASP A 100 36.23 8.39 14.50
CA ASP A 100 35.97 9.73 15.01
C ASP A 100 35.73 9.69 16.53
N ARG A 101 35.76 10.84 17.19
CA ARG A 101 35.58 10.94 18.64
C ARG A 101 34.15 11.35 18.96
N ILE A 102 33.50 10.61 19.84
CA ILE A 102 32.15 10.96 20.33
C ILE A 102 32.21 12.22 21.21
N LYS A 103 33.28 12.39 21.98
CA LYS A 103 33.57 13.59 22.77
C LYS A 103 34.98 14.08 22.43
N PRO A 104 35.26 15.39 22.45
CA PRO A 104 36.58 15.91 22.06
C PRO A 104 37.78 15.26 22.78
N LYS A 105 37.58 14.84 24.03
CA LYS A 105 38.61 14.23 24.90
C LYS A 105 38.53 12.69 25.00
N SER A 106 37.68 12.02 24.23
CA SER A 106 37.57 10.55 24.26
C SER A 106 38.43 9.89 23.19
N ASP A 107 38.72 8.60 23.38
CA ASP A 107 39.35 7.79 22.35
C ASP A 107 38.50 7.74 21.06
N PRO A 108 39.13 7.67 19.88
CA PRO A 108 38.42 7.47 18.62
C PRO A 108 37.65 6.15 18.61
N VAL A 109 36.40 6.21 18.18
CA VAL A 109 35.50 5.05 18.01
C VAL A 109 35.17 4.93 16.52
N ARG A 110 34.89 3.70 16.08
CA ARG A 110 34.44 3.45 14.72
C ARG A 110 32.98 3.88 14.57
N PHE A 111 32.72 4.72 13.57
CA PHE A 111 31.40 5.10 13.12
C PHE A 111 31.04 4.40 11.81
N VAL A 112 29.74 4.26 11.58
CA VAL A 112 29.14 3.69 10.38
C VAL A 112 28.17 4.74 9.82
N ARG A 113 28.27 5.01 8.52
CA ARG A 113 27.35 5.89 7.79
C ARG A 113 26.93 5.23 6.48
N ALA A 114 25.86 5.74 5.87
CA ALA A 114 25.51 5.38 4.50
C ALA A 114 26.67 5.77 3.55
N SER A 115 27.01 4.88 2.62
CA SER A 115 28.02 5.18 1.59
C SER A 115 27.51 6.26 0.62
N ASP A 116 28.42 6.94 -0.08
CA ASP A 116 28.05 7.90 -1.12
C ASP A 116 27.21 7.24 -2.23
N ARG A 117 27.52 5.99 -2.57
CA ARG A 117 26.74 5.21 -3.54
C ARG A 117 25.30 4.97 -3.07
N LEU A 118 25.12 4.64 -1.79
CA LEU A 118 23.79 4.47 -1.22
C LEU A 118 23.04 5.81 -1.17
N ASN A 119 23.71 6.90 -0.81
CA ASN A 119 23.10 8.23 -0.79
C ASN A 119 22.65 8.68 -2.19
N GLN A 120 23.47 8.46 -3.22
CA GLN A 120 23.09 8.73 -4.62
C GLN A 120 21.85 7.92 -5.03
N PHE A 121 21.82 6.63 -4.66
CA PHE A 121 20.67 5.77 -4.96
C PHE A 121 19.38 6.23 -4.25
N LEU A 122 19.48 6.62 -2.98
CA LEU A 122 18.34 7.15 -2.22
C LEU A 122 17.84 8.48 -2.79
N GLU A 123 18.74 9.31 -3.30
CA GLU A 123 18.37 10.59 -3.92
C GLU A 123 17.68 10.38 -5.27
N GLU A 124 18.16 9.42 -6.07
CA GLU A 124 17.48 8.98 -7.29
C GLU A 124 16.08 8.41 -6.99
N GLU A 125 15.95 7.58 -5.95
CA GLU A 125 14.65 7.06 -5.49
C GLU A 125 13.69 8.20 -5.14
N LYS A 126 14.14 9.20 -4.36
CA LYS A 126 13.32 10.38 -4.04
C LYS A 126 12.91 11.15 -5.29
N LYS A 127 13.83 11.35 -6.24
CA LYS A 127 13.55 12.04 -7.50
C LYS A 127 12.45 11.32 -8.27
N ILE A 128 12.55 10.00 -8.42
CA ILE A 128 11.53 9.17 -9.08
C ILE A 128 10.17 9.32 -8.38
N TYR A 129 10.14 9.29 -7.04
CA TYR A 129 8.88 9.50 -6.31
C TYR A 129 8.30 10.90 -6.55
N SER A 130 9.13 11.94 -6.59
CA SER A 130 8.67 13.31 -6.82
C SER A 130 8.09 13.51 -8.23
N GLU A 131 8.73 12.93 -9.25
CA GLU A 131 8.27 12.99 -10.64
C GLU A 131 6.95 12.24 -10.83
N ASN A 132 6.75 11.17 -10.04
CA ASN A 132 5.58 10.30 -10.14
C ASN A 132 4.54 10.57 -9.02
N GLU A 133 4.69 11.66 -8.26
CA GLU A 133 3.83 11.98 -7.12
C GLU A 133 2.32 11.91 -7.47
N PRO A 134 1.85 12.45 -8.61
CA PRO A 134 0.43 12.34 -9.00
C PRO A 134 -0.07 10.90 -9.21
N LEU A 135 0.80 10.01 -9.70
CA LEU A 135 0.46 8.60 -9.88
C LEU A 135 0.34 7.88 -8.54
N ILE A 136 1.20 8.23 -7.58
CA ILE A 136 1.18 7.68 -6.22
C ILE A 136 -0.11 8.10 -5.51
N VAL A 137 -0.48 9.38 -5.63
CA VAL A 137 -1.75 9.91 -5.10
C VAL A 137 -2.95 9.20 -5.72
N SER A 138 -2.99 9.08 -7.05
CA SER A 138 -4.04 8.35 -7.77
C SER A 138 -4.15 6.90 -7.31
N LYS A 139 -3.01 6.23 -7.09
CA LYS A 139 -2.95 4.85 -6.59
C LYS A 139 -3.49 4.74 -5.16
N LEU A 140 -3.15 5.67 -4.28
CA LEU A 140 -3.66 5.70 -2.91
C LEU A 140 -5.16 6.01 -2.87
N CYS A 141 -5.64 6.96 -3.69
CA CYS A 141 -7.07 7.24 -3.84
C CYS A 141 -7.83 5.99 -4.28
N LYS A 142 -7.36 5.30 -5.32
CA LYS A 142 -7.96 4.03 -5.79
C LYS A 142 -7.99 2.96 -4.69
N LEU A 143 -6.91 2.83 -3.93
CA LEU A 143 -6.85 1.88 -2.82
C LEU A 143 -7.94 2.17 -1.78
N LEU A 144 -8.10 3.44 -1.40
CA LEU A 144 -9.13 3.87 -0.45
C LEU A 144 -10.55 3.76 -1.05
N MET A 145 -10.74 4.04 -2.33
CA MET A 145 -12.02 3.86 -3.03
C MET A 145 -12.52 2.41 -2.99
N MET A 146 -11.60 1.44 -3.00
CA MET A 146 -11.93 0.00 -2.87
C MET A 146 -12.12 -0.44 -1.42
N ALA A 147 -11.67 0.35 -0.45
CA ALA A 147 -11.78 0.01 0.96
C ALA A 147 -13.21 0.22 1.47
N LYS A 148 -13.61 -0.61 2.43
CA LYS A 148 -14.88 -0.41 3.14
C LYS A 148 -14.88 0.96 3.81
N ASP A 149 -15.98 1.69 3.68
CA ASP A 149 -16.17 3.04 4.23
C ASP A 149 -15.13 4.08 3.76
N ARG A 150 -14.32 3.75 2.74
CA ARG A 150 -13.20 4.55 2.22
C ARG A 150 -12.09 4.83 3.23
N VAL A 151 -11.92 3.92 4.20
CA VAL A 151 -10.95 4.04 5.28
C VAL A 151 -10.05 2.82 5.35
N VAL A 152 -8.75 3.04 5.59
CA VAL A 152 -7.77 1.97 5.83
C VAL A 152 -6.95 2.29 7.08
N SER A 153 -6.59 1.26 7.86
CA SER A 153 -5.64 1.43 8.96
C SER A 153 -4.28 1.89 8.42
N ALA A 154 -3.79 3.02 8.92
CA ALA A 154 -2.51 3.58 8.51
C ALA A 154 -1.34 2.67 8.93
N ASP A 155 -1.44 1.98 10.06
CA ASP A 155 -0.44 0.98 10.47
C ASP A 155 -0.35 -0.18 9.46
N LYS A 156 -1.51 -0.70 9.01
CA LYS A 156 -1.54 -1.74 7.96
C LYS A 156 -1.03 -1.23 6.63
N LEU A 157 -1.31 0.02 6.28
CA LEU A 157 -0.76 0.64 5.07
C LEU A 157 0.77 0.72 5.12
N VAL A 158 1.35 1.04 6.29
CA VAL A 158 2.80 1.05 6.49
C VAL A 158 3.40 -0.35 6.36
N ASP A 159 2.72 -1.38 6.85
CA ASP A 159 3.17 -2.78 6.72
C ASP A 159 3.31 -3.22 5.25
N VAL A 160 2.41 -2.76 4.37
CA VAL A 160 2.34 -3.16 2.94
C VAL A 160 2.89 -2.12 1.97
N LYS A 161 3.47 -1.02 2.47
CA LYS A 161 3.87 0.11 1.62
C LYS A 161 4.90 -0.27 0.55
N ARG A 162 5.77 -1.25 0.84
CA ARG A 162 6.79 -1.75 -0.09
C ARG A 162 6.17 -2.46 -1.29
N GLU A 163 5.12 -3.23 -1.06
CA GLU A 163 4.38 -3.99 -2.06
C GLU A 163 3.63 -3.04 -3.00
N PHE A 164 3.06 -1.96 -2.43
CA PHE A 164 2.40 -0.91 -3.21
C PHE A 164 3.35 0.17 -3.74
N LYS A 165 4.66 0.09 -3.48
CA LYS A 165 5.65 1.10 -3.90
C LYS A 165 5.30 2.51 -3.43
N PHE A 166 4.76 2.62 -2.22
CA PHE A 166 4.54 3.89 -1.57
C PHE A 166 5.85 4.38 -0.91
N PRO A 167 6.09 5.71 -0.91
CA PRO A 167 7.28 6.28 -0.30
C PRO A 167 7.30 6.04 1.22
N ASN A 168 8.50 6.03 1.81
CA ASN A 168 8.66 5.68 3.23
C ASN A 168 8.00 6.69 4.18
N ASP A 169 7.97 7.95 3.76
CA ASP A 169 7.43 9.13 4.41
C ASP A 169 5.98 9.46 3.98
N LEU A 170 5.28 8.49 3.35
CA LEU A 170 3.90 8.64 2.84
C LEU A 170 2.97 9.41 3.79
N LEU A 171 2.88 8.99 5.05
CA LEU A 171 1.94 9.55 6.03
C LEU A 171 2.36 10.93 6.54
N VAL A 172 3.67 11.24 6.50
CA VAL A 172 4.23 12.46 7.08
C VAL A 172 4.39 13.56 6.03
N ASN A 173 4.67 13.18 4.78
CA ASN A 173 4.98 14.11 3.69
C ASN A 173 3.88 14.13 2.63
N LEU A 174 3.53 12.97 2.04
CA LEU A 174 2.57 12.93 0.94
C LEU A 174 1.15 13.25 1.40
N VAL A 175 0.66 12.59 2.46
CA VAL A 175 -0.73 12.75 2.93
C VAL A 175 -1.06 14.22 3.28
N PRO A 176 -0.22 14.95 4.04
CA PRO A 176 -0.49 16.36 4.36
C PRO A 176 -0.47 17.32 3.15
N LYS A 177 0.21 16.97 2.04
CA LYS A 177 0.19 17.79 0.81
C LYS A 177 -1.15 17.77 0.07
N TYR A 178 -1.96 16.73 0.29
CA TYR A 178 -3.22 16.50 -0.42
C TYR A 178 -4.42 16.40 0.54
N PRO A 179 -4.68 17.43 1.37
CA PRO A 179 -5.76 17.44 2.35
C PRO A 179 -7.16 17.36 1.72
N GLU A 180 -7.30 17.70 0.43
CA GLU A 180 -8.52 17.56 -0.33
C GLU A 180 -8.88 16.10 -0.59
N TYR A 181 -7.89 15.21 -0.66
CA TYR A 181 -8.09 13.78 -0.87
C TYR A 181 -7.99 13.00 0.43
N PHE A 182 -7.03 13.33 1.30
CA PHE A 182 -6.68 12.47 2.43
C PHE A 182 -6.93 13.15 3.77
N ARG A 183 -7.46 12.36 4.71
CA ARG A 183 -7.53 12.74 6.11
C ARG A 183 -6.98 11.63 6.97
N LEU A 184 -6.00 11.97 7.79
CA LEU A 184 -5.40 11.06 8.76
C LEU A 184 -6.03 11.29 10.12
N TYR A 185 -6.56 10.22 10.72
CA TYR A 185 -7.11 10.20 12.07
C TYR A 185 -6.21 9.43 13.01
N GLY A 186 -6.29 9.79 14.29
CA GLY A 186 -5.62 9.11 15.39
C GLY A 186 -4.13 9.44 15.50
N THR A 187 -3.52 8.91 16.54
CA THR A 187 -2.09 9.07 16.81
C THR A 187 -1.31 7.95 16.12
N PRO A 188 -0.32 8.26 15.26
CA PRO A 188 0.54 7.25 14.67
C PRO A 188 1.22 6.39 15.74
N GLY A 189 1.24 5.06 15.56
CA GLY A 189 1.94 4.13 16.46
C GLY A 189 1.11 3.52 17.59
N GLU A 190 -0.13 3.99 17.81
CA GLU A 190 -1.04 3.43 18.83
C GLU A 190 -1.99 2.35 18.28
N GLY A 191 -1.84 1.94 17.02
CA GLY A 191 -2.74 0.95 16.39
C GLY A 191 -4.13 1.50 16.03
N LYS A 192 -4.36 2.79 16.28
CA LYS A 192 -5.66 3.48 16.10
C LYS A 192 -5.55 4.60 15.07
N SER A 193 -4.59 4.48 14.15
CA SER A 193 -4.38 5.45 13.09
C SER A 193 -5.09 4.99 11.80
N TYR A 194 -5.85 5.89 11.18
CA TYR A 194 -6.69 5.57 10.01
C TYR A 194 -6.55 6.64 8.95
N LEU A 195 -6.44 6.22 7.70
CA LEU A 195 -6.43 7.09 6.54
C LEU A 195 -7.78 6.99 5.82
N GLU A 196 -8.45 8.11 5.68
CA GLU A 196 -9.72 8.26 4.97
C GLU A 196 -9.54 9.01 3.65
N LEU A 197 -10.34 8.62 2.65
CA LEU A 197 -10.56 9.41 1.44
C LEU A 197 -11.69 10.42 1.64
N VAL A 198 -11.35 11.71 1.67
CA VAL A 198 -12.29 12.83 1.89
C VAL A 198 -13.15 13.08 0.66
N SER A 199 -12.51 13.30 -0.49
CA SER A 199 -13.20 13.57 -1.76
C SER A 199 -13.06 12.40 -2.73
N TRP A 200 -14.18 12.01 -3.31
CA TRP A 200 -14.22 10.99 -4.35
C TRP A 200 -14.11 11.65 -5.73
N ASN A 201 -13.02 11.40 -6.44
CA ASN A 201 -12.83 11.88 -7.80
C ASN A 201 -13.03 10.73 -8.80
N ASP A 202 -14.14 10.76 -9.55
CA ASP A 202 -14.52 9.70 -10.50
C ASP A 202 -13.46 9.44 -11.59
N ASN A 203 -12.59 10.41 -11.88
CA ASN A 203 -11.50 10.23 -12.84
C ASN A 203 -10.45 9.21 -12.38
N PHE A 204 -10.35 8.95 -11.07
CA PHE A 204 -9.53 7.86 -10.54
C PHE A 204 -10.23 6.50 -10.68
N GLY A 205 -11.56 6.45 -10.69
CA GLY A 205 -12.33 5.21 -10.86
C GLY A 205 -12.25 4.64 -12.29
N LYS A 206 -12.04 5.49 -13.30
CA LYS A 206 -11.95 5.05 -14.70
C LYS A 206 -10.68 4.24 -14.97
N SER A 207 -10.87 3.06 -15.54
CA SER A 207 -9.79 2.20 -16.02
C SER A 207 -9.06 2.82 -17.23
N VAL A 208 -7.85 2.33 -17.51
CA VAL A 208 -7.09 2.74 -18.70
C VAL A 208 -7.85 2.40 -20.00
N ILE A 209 -8.57 1.27 -20.00
CA ILE A 209 -9.38 0.83 -21.13
C ILE A 209 -10.56 1.78 -21.36
N GLU A 210 -11.28 2.16 -20.31
CA GLU A 210 -12.39 3.13 -20.40
C GLU A 210 -11.91 4.50 -20.86
N LYS A 211 -10.77 5.00 -20.33
CA LYS A 211 -10.21 6.29 -20.77
C LYS A 211 -9.85 6.26 -22.26
N ARG A 212 -9.20 5.20 -22.73
CA ARG A 212 -8.87 5.03 -24.15
C ARG A 212 -10.14 4.97 -25.02
N ALA A 213 -11.15 4.22 -24.60
CA ALA A 213 -12.41 4.13 -25.32
C ALA A 213 -13.15 5.47 -25.37
N GLU A 214 -13.15 6.25 -24.27
CA GLU A 214 -13.70 7.61 -24.25
C GLU A 214 -12.94 8.56 -25.20
N GLU A 215 -11.61 8.46 -25.27
CA GLU A 215 -10.76 9.24 -26.19
C GLU A 215 -11.02 8.88 -27.67
N GLU A 216 -11.05 7.60 -28.01
CA GLU A 216 -11.37 7.11 -29.35
C GLU A 216 -12.78 7.53 -29.78
N SER A 217 -13.76 7.43 -28.87
CA SER A 217 -15.15 7.86 -29.11
C SER A 217 -15.25 9.36 -29.39
N ARG A 218 -14.47 10.18 -28.66
CA ARG A 218 -14.37 11.63 -28.92
C ARG A 218 -13.78 11.93 -30.30
N LEU A 219 -12.76 11.19 -30.71
CA LEU A 219 -12.12 11.34 -32.02
C LEU A 219 -13.04 10.88 -33.17
N MET A 220 -13.80 9.80 -32.98
CA MET A 220 -14.69 9.23 -33.99
C MET A 220 -16.09 9.88 -34.03
N GLY A 221 -16.41 10.77 -33.08
CA GLY A 221 -17.72 11.43 -33.00
C GLY A 221 -18.87 10.51 -32.57
N ILE A 222 -18.58 9.30 -32.09
CA ILE A 222 -19.57 8.32 -31.66
C ILE A 222 -19.87 8.58 -30.17
N ARG A 223 -21.07 9.04 -29.85
CA ARG A 223 -21.48 9.29 -28.46
C ARG A 223 -21.77 7.97 -27.77
N GLN A 224 -20.93 7.57 -26.80
CA GLN A 224 -21.28 6.47 -25.91
C GLN A 224 -22.36 6.92 -24.93
N GLU A 225 -23.53 6.28 -25.00
CA GLU A 225 -24.58 6.43 -23.99
C GLU A 225 -24.09 5.81 -22.68
N LYS A 226 -23.78 6.66 -21.70
CA LYS A 226 -23.60 6.19 -20.33
C LYS A 226 -24.94 5.68 -19.84
N LYS A 227 -25.05 4.38 -19.55
CA LYS A 227 -26.17 3.85 -18.78
C LYS A 227 -26.06 4.43 -17.37
N GLN A 228 -26.73 5.56 -17.12
CA GLN A 228 -27.01 6.03 -15.77
C GLN A 228 -27.71 4.86 -15.05
N GLN A 229 -27.10 4.30 -14.01
CA GLN A 229 -27.86 3.53 -13.03
C GLN A 229 -28.72 4.55 -12.30
N VAL A 230 -30.01 4.57 -12.64
CA VAL A 230 -31.04 5.36 -11.98
C VAL A 230 -31.20 4.80 -10.57
N GLN A 231 -30.76 5.55 -9.56
CA GLN A 231 -31.04 5.27 -8.16
C GLN A 231 -32.34 5.97 -7.78
N ASP A 232 -33.48 5.49 -8.28
CA ASP A 232 -34.79 5.91 -7.78
C ASP A 232 -35.11 5.06 -6.54
N TYR A 233 -34.91 5.63 -5.35
CA TYR A 233 -35.62 5.17 -4.16
C TYR A 233 -36.92 5.98 -4.06
N PRO A 234 -38.10 5.36 -4.18
CA PRO A 234 -39.33 6.07 -3.93
C PRO A 234 -39.45 6.39 -2.43
N ASP A 235 -39.70 7.67 -2.17
CA ASP A 235 -40.04 8.26 -0.87
C ASP A 235 -41.31 7.58 -0.33
N ALA A 236 -41.15 6.59 0.55
CA ALA A 236 -42.26 5.93 1.23
C ALA A 236 -42.65 6.75 2.47
N ASN A 237 -43.25 7.92 2.24
CA ASN A 237 -44.08 8.54 3.27
C ASN A 237 -45.08 9.51 2.65
N GLN A 238 -46.18 8.97 2.12
CA GLN A 238 -47.42 9.72 1.95
C GLN A 238 -48.63 8.78 1.91
N LYS A 239 -49.56 9.06 2.85
CA LYS A 239 -50.94 8.54 3.01
C LYS A 239 -51.01 7.16 3.67
N SER A 240 -51.82 6.95 4.70
CA SER A 240 -53.18 7.45 4.97
C SER A 240 -53.47 7.37 6.48
N GLU A 241 -54.04 8.43 7.05
CA GLU A 241 -55.37 8.44 7.70
C GLU A 241 -55.42 7.85 9.12
#